data_AF-A0A848YC01-F1
#
_entry.id   AF-A0A848YC01-F1
#
_cell.length_a   1.000
_cell.length_b   1.000
_cell.length_c   1.000
_cell.angle_alpha   90.00
_cell.angle_beta   90.00
_cell.angle_gamma   90.00
#
_symmetry.space_group_name_H-M   'P 1'
#
loop_
_entity.id
_entity.type
_entity.pdbx_description
1 polymer ?
#
loop_
_entity_poly.entity_id
_entity_poly.type
_entity_poly.pdbx_seq_one_letter_code
_entity_poly.pdbx_strand_id
1 'polypeptide(L)'
;MDAAAKSGLPFDDIRNLVKQMPGADQSAMDAARNRQGQLTKPPGSLGQLEEIAVWMAGWQGEAVPQVKRPLCAVFAGNHGVV
;
A
#
# COMPACT_ATOMS: atom_id res chain seq x y z
N MET A 1 -12.95 -18.02 -6.94
CA MET A 1 -14.24 -17.61 -7.53
C MET A 1 -15.16 -17.25 -6.38
N ASP A 2 -15.22 -15.96 -6.04
CA ASP A 2 -16.45 -15.39 -5.53
C ASP A 2 -16.44 -13.95 -6.04
N ALA A 3 -17.00 -13.78 -7.24
CA ALA A 3 -17.18 -12.46 -7.80
C ALA A 3 -18.20 -11.78 -6.90
N ALA A 4 -17.76 -10.81 -6.08
CA ALA A 4 -18.66 -9.98 -5.30
C ALA A 4 -19.76 -9.48 -6.24
N ALA A 5 -20.93 -10.10 -6.14
CA ALA A 5 -22.05 -9.79 -7.02
C ALA A 5 -22.41 -8.33 -6.79
N LYS A 6 -22.45 -7.54 -7.86
CA LYS A 6 -22.94 -6.16 -7.79
C LYS A 6 -24.35 -6.22 -7.23
N SER A 7 -24.54 -5.79 -5.99
CA SER A 7 -25.79 -6.06 -5.25
C SER A 7 -26.99 -5.30 -5.80
N GLY A 8 -26.78 -4.39 -6.77
CA GLY A 8 -27.80 -3.51 -7.33
C GLY A 8 -28.22 -2.38 -6.39
N LEU A 9 -27.70 -2.34 -5.15
CA LEU A 9 -28.01 -1.31 -4.16
C LEU A 9 -26.91 -0.23 -4.10
N PRO A 10 -27.27 1.04 -3.82
CA PRO A 10 -26.29 2.11 -3.74
C PRO A 10 -25.16 1.81 -2.73
N PHE A 11 -23.92 2.00 -3.18
CA PHE A 11 -22.68 1.92 -2.39
C PHE A 11 -22.26 0.55 -1.84
N ASP A 12 -23.00 -0.52 -2.09
CA ASP A 12 -22.64 -1.85 -1.57
C ASP A 12 -21.33 -2.38 -2.13
N ASP A 13 -21.04 -2.09 -3.41
CA ASP A 13 -19.75 -2.42 -4.02
C ASP A 13 -18.59 -1.79 -3.22
N ILE A 14 -18.72 -0.52 -2.83
CA ILE A 14 -17.71 0.19 -2.03
C ILE A 14 -17.62 -0.40 -0.63
N ARG A 15 -18.76 -0.67 0.02
CA ARG A 15 -18.78 -1.31 1.36
C ARG A 15 -18.09 -2.66 1.34
N ASN A 16 -18.30 -3.45 0.29
CA ASN A 16 -17.67 -4.77 0.14
C ASN A 16 -16.17 -4.65 -0.09
N LEU A 17 -15.72 -3.70 -0.94
CA LEU A 17 -14.29 -3.41 -1.10
C LEU A 17 -13.63 -3.01 0.21
N VAL A 18 -14.27 -2.14 1.01
CA VAL A 18 -13.73 -1.71 2.31
C VAL A 18 -13.61 -2.90 3.28
N LYS A 19 -14.61 -3.79 3.33
CA LYS A 19 -14.57 -4.99 4.18
C LYS A 19 -13.46 -5.97 3.79
N GLN A 20 -13.13 -6.04 2.50
CA GLN A 20 -12.16 -6.98 1.95
C GLN A 20 -10.78 -6.37 1.74
N MET A 21 -10.55 -5.14 2.23
CA MET A 21 -9.28 -4.46 2.06
C MET A 21 -8.14 -5.30 2.66
N PRO A 22 -7.08 -5.61 1.90
CA PRO A 22 -5.97 -6.40 2.41
C PRO A 22 -5.23 -5.63 3.50
N GLY A 23 -4.64 -6.37 4.44
CA GLY A 23 -3.58 -5.83 5.31
C GLY A 23 -2.23 -5.82 4.59
N ALA A 24 -1.26 -5.14 5.18
CA ALA A 24 0.13 -5.24 4.73
C ALA A 24 0.69 -6.66 4.94
N ASP A 25 1.51 -7.13 4.00
CA ASP A 25 2.21 -8.41 4.11
C ASP A 25 3.37 -8.32 5.12
N GLN A 26 3.15 -8.89 6.30
CA GLN A 26 4.13 -8.89 7.39
C GLN A 26 5.42 -9.65 7.02
N SER A 27 5.33 -10.73 6.25
CA SER A 27 6.50 -11.52 5.83
C SER A 27 7.39 -10.70 4.90
N ALA A 28 6.79 -9.95 3.96
CA ALA A 28 7.53 -9.04 3.09
C ALA A 28 8.21 -7.90 3.87
N MET A 29 7.53 -7.34 4.88
CA MET A 29 8.10 -6.32 5.76
C MET A 29 9.30 -6.85 6.55
N ASP A 30 9.20 -8.06 7.11
CA ASP A 30 10.29 -8.67 7.90
C ASP A 30 11.49 -9.02 7.01
N ALA A 31 11.24 -9.54 5.81
CA ALA A 31 12.29 -9.77 4.81
C ALA A 31 12.99 -8.46 4.39
N ALA A 32 12.24 -7.37 4.21
CA ALA A 32 12.80 -6.05 3.90
C ALA A 32 13.66 -5.49 5.05
N ARG A 33 13.22 -5.62 6.32
CA ARG A 33 14.00 -5.24 7.50
C ARG A 33 15.31 -6.01 7.60
N ASN A 34 15.25 -7.33 7.43
CA ASN A 34 16.43 -8.20 7.45
C ASN A 34 17.43 -7.79 6.36
N ARG A 35 16.94 -7.50 5.15
CA ARG A 35 17.77 -7.01 4.05
C ARG A 35 18.42 -5.67 4.39
N GLN A 36 17.70 -4.71 4.97
CA GLN A 36 18.24 -3.40 5.34
C GLN A 36 19.41 -3.50 6.33
N GLY A 37 19.36 -4.50 7.23
CA GLY A 37 20.45 -4.80 8.15
C GLY A 37 21.70 -5.42 7.51
N GLN A 38 21.60 -5.95 6.28
CA GLN A 38 22.71 -6.58 5.55
C GLN A 38 23.38 -5.66 4.52
N LEU A 39 22.86 -4.45 4.32
CA LEU A 39 23.46 -3.49 3.38
C LEU A 39 24.76 -2.92 3.93
N THR A 40 25.64 -2.44 3.05
CA THR A 40 26.95 -1.85 3.41
C THR A 40 26.85 -0.48 4.10
N LYS A 41 25.63 0.00 4.37
CA LYS A 41 25.37 1.22 5.14
C LYS A 41 25.41 0.92 6.65
N PRO A 42 25.81 1.88 7.51
CA PRO A 42 25.57 1.74 8.95
C PRO A 42 24.07 1.54 9.21
N PRO A 43 23.68 0.69 10.17
CA PRO A 43 22.27 0.51 10.53
C PRO A 43 21.59 1.85 10.84
N GLY A 44 20.40 2.08 10.26
CA GLY A 44 19.61 3.30 10.46
C GLY A 44 20.15 4.56 9.78
N SER A 45 21.26 4.52 9.03
CA SER A 45 21.88 5.72 8.45
C SER A 45 21.02 6.41 7.40
N LEU A 46 20.00 5.74 6.85
CA LEU A 46 19.06 6.33 5.88
C LEU A 46 17.75 6.81 6.53
N GLY A 47 17.59 6.60 7.85
CA GLY A 47 16.44 7.08 8.62
C GLY A 47 15.11 6.69 7.98
N GLN A 48 14.27 7.70 7.71
CA GLN A 48 12.91 7.51 7.17
C GLN A 48 12.87 6.75 5.83
N LEU A 49 13.92 6.78 5.03
CA LEU A 49 13.96 6.02 3.78
C LEU A 49 13.93 4.50 4.02
N GLU A 50 14.47 4.03 5.14
CA GLU A 50 14.40 2.61 5.50
C GLU A 50 12.96 2.21 5.85
N GLU A 51 12.27 3.06 6.60
CA GLU A 51 10.85 2.86 6.96
C GLU A 51 9.93 2.90 5.75
N ILE A 52 10.15 3.83 4.81
CA ILE A 52 9.39 3.90 3.56
C ILE A 52 9.60 2.62 2.74
N ALA A 53 10.83 2.12 2.65
CA ALA A 53 11.11 0.87 1.93
C ALA A 53 10.40 -0.34 2.57
N VAL A 54 10.41 -0.46 3.90
CA VAL A 54 9.71 -1.54 4.61
C VAL A 54 8.19 -1.42 4.46
N TRP A 55 7.64 -0.21 4.57
CA TRP A 55 6.22 0.05 4.36
C TRP A 55 5.79 -0.33 2.94
N MET A 56 6.55 0.07 1.92
CA MET A 56 6.29 -0.31 0.54
C MET A 56 6.37 -1.82 0.33
N ALA A 57 7.32 -2.51 0.98
CA ALA A 57 7.46 -3.96 0.88
C ALA A 57 6.20 -4.68 1.35
N GLY A 58 5.61 -4.24 2.47
CA GLY A 58 4.36 -4.79 3.00
C GLY A 58 3.18 -4.60 2.05
N TRP A 59 3.05 -3.44 1.41
CA TRP A 59 1.93 -3.18 0.49
C TRP A 59 2.14 -3.75 -0.92
N GLN A 60 3.37 -4.09 -1.31
CA GLN A 60 3.69 -4.75 -2.57
C GLN A 60 3.83 -6.28 -2.45
N GLY A 61 3.96 -6.82 -1.23
CA GLY A 61 4.25 -8.24 -1.01
C GLY A 61 5.65 -8.66 -1.49
N GLU A 62 6.59 -7.71 -1.61
CA GLU A 62 7.94 -7.95 -2.13
C GLU A 62 8.99 -7.33 -1.21
N ALA A 63 10.01 -8.12 -0.83
CA ALA A 63 11.09 -7.66 0.06
C ALA A 63 11.97 -6.54 -0.55
N VAL A 64 11.96 -6.40 -1.88
CA VAL A 64 12.66 -5.33 -2.61
C VAL A 64 11.62 -4.58 -3.45
N PRO A 65 10.84 -3.68 -2.83
CA PRO A 65 9.77 -2.99 -3.53
C PRO A 65 10.32 -2.04 -4.60
N GLN A 66 9.52 -1.80 -5.64
CA GLN A 66 9.89 -0.93 -6.75
C GLN A 66 8.76 0.05 -7.10
N VAL A 67 9.14 1.27 -7.50
CA VAL A 67 8.21 2.25 -8.07
C VAL A 67 8.33 2.21 -9.60
N LYS A 68 7.56 1.34 -10.25
CA LYS A 68 7.62 1.17 -11.72
C LYS A 68 6.68 2.11 -12.48
N ARG A 69 5.51 2.41 -11.91
CA ARG A 69 4.43 3.18 -12.55
C ARG A 69 3.72 4.07 -11.51
N PRO A 70 4.37 5.14 -11.03
CA PRO A 70 3.74 6.06 -10.08
C PRO A 70 2.52 6.73 -10.73
N LEU A 71 1.42 6.86 -9.98
CA LEU A 71 0.18 7.51 -10.42
C LEU A 71 -0.14 8.68 -9.49
N CYS A 72 -0.48 9.83 -10.06
CA CYS A 72 -1.07 10.97 -9.35
C CYS A 72 -2.51 11.16 -9.83
N ALA A 73 -3.48 10.99 -8.94
CA ALA A 73 -4.90 11.21 -9.23
C ALA A 73 -5.34 12.55 -8.62
N VAL A 74 -5.73 13.51 -9.47
CA VAL A 74 -6.22 14.83 -9.06
C VAL A 74 -7.73 14.85 -9.15
N PHE A 75 -8.39 15.09 -8.02
CA PHE A 75 -9.84 15.26 -7.93
C PHE A 75 -10.16 16.74 -7.74
N ALA A 76 -10.94 17.33 -8.66
CA ALA A 76 -11.35 18.73 -8.60
C ALA A 76 -12.87 18.84 -8.74
N GLY A 77 -13.49 19.66 -7.89
CA GLY A 77 -14.93 19.90 -7.89
C GLY A 77 -15.27 21.27 -7.30
N ASN A 78 -16.45 21.79 -7.64
CA ASN A 78 -16.94 23.07 -7.14
C ASN A 78 -17.87 22.84 -5.94
N HIS A 79 -17.82 23.70 -4.93
CA HIS A 79 -18.70 23.66 -3.77
C HIS A 79 -19.71 24.82 -3.83
N GLY A 80 -20.90 24.57 -4.38
CA GLY A 80 -21.95 25.58 -4.61
C GLY A 80 -22.91 25.79 -3.43
N VAL A 81 -22.46 25.60 -2.20
CA VAL A 81 -23.30 25.85 -1.03
C VAL A 81 -23.34 27.36 -0.78
N VAL A 82 -24.55 27.93 -0.69
CA VAL A 82 -24.84 29.32 -0.31
C VAL A 82 -25.55 29.34 1.02
#